data_AF-A0A1M5XEW3-F1
#
_entry.id   AF-A0A1M5XEW3-F1
#
_cell.length_a   1.000
_cell.length_b   1.000
_cell.length_c   1.000
_cell.angle_alpha   90.00
_cell.angle_beta   90.00
_cell.angle_gamma   90.00
#
_symmetry.space_group_name_H-M   'P 1'
#
loop_
_entity.id
_entity.type
_entity.pdbx_description
1 polymer ?
#
loop_
_entity_poly.entity_id
_entity_poly.type
_entity_poly.pdbx_seq_one_letter_code
_entity_poly.pdbx_strand_id
1 'polypeptide(L)'
;MIYTKEFIPQIASHFSMNIIPDDWSGIDAVLPIIERIKCDGAVFIIKIDGERGDDDNGPYSILVFGKPLGELCISTDAHNLDDGLTYVIGTYANHVWGISQS
;
A
#
# COMPACT_ATOMS: atom_id res chain seq x y z
N MET A 1 -4.52 -7.02 10.82
CA MET A 1 -3.98 -8.08 9.92
C MET A 1 -2.61 -7.63 9.48
N ILE A 2 -1.61 -8.50 9.51
CA ILE A 2 -0.25 -8.20 9.04
C ILE A 2 -0.15 -8.78 7.63
N TYR A 3 0.20 -7.94 6.66
CA TYR A 3 0.40 -8.33 5.27
C TYR A 3 1.90 -8.54 5.01
N THR A 4 2.25 -9.47 4.12
CA THR A 4 3.64 -9.75 3.74
C THR A 4 3.93 -9.25 2.33
N LYS A 5 5.21 -9.06 1.99
CA LYS A 5 5.61 -8.48 0.69
C LYS A 5 5.21 -9.37 -0.49
N GLU A 6 5.11 -10.67 -0.29
CA GLU A 6 4.64 -11.65 -1.30
C GLU A 6 3.16 -11.45 -1.67
N PHE A 7 2.41 -10.71 -0.87
CA PHE A 7 1.01 -10.40 -1.19
C PHE A 7 0.88 -9.37 -2.32
N ILE A 8 1.87 -8.49 -2.49
CA ILE A 8 1.86 -7.46 -3.53
C ILE A 8 1.88 -8.07 -4.95
N PRO A 9 2.79 -9.01 -5.28
CA PRO A 9 2.74 -9.75 -6.55
C PRO A 9 1.41 -10.48 -6.80
N GLN A 10 0.76 -11.00 -5.75
CA GLN A 10 -0.53 -11.67 -5.87
C GLN A 10 -1.64 -10.69 -6.28
N ILE A 11 -1.67 -9.50 -5.68
CA ILE A 11 -2.58 -8.42 -6.06
C ILE A 11 -2.33 -7.99 -7.51
N ALA A 12 -1.07 -7.76 -7.90
CA ALA A 12 -0.73 -7.39 -9.28
C ALA A 12 -1.16 -8.46 -10.31
N SER A 13 -0.95 -9.73 -9.97
CA SER A 13 -1.35 -10.87 -10.81
C SER A 13 -2.86 -10.93 -11.01
N HIS A 14 -3.65 -10.61 -9.97
CA HIS A 14 -5.12 -10.56 -10.07
C HIS A 14 -5.61 -9.57 -11.14
N PHE A 15 -4.87 -8.48 -11.36
CA PHE A 15 -5.19 -7.46 -12.37
C PHE A 15 -4.43 -7.64 -13.70
N SER A 16 -3.73 -8.76 -13.90
CA SER A 16 -2.90 -9.00 -15.10
C SER A 16 -1.88 -7.86 -15.35
N MET A 17 -1.34 -7.29 -14.28
CA MET A 17 -0.27 -6.28 -14.35
C MET A 17 1.07 -6.92 -14.67
N ASN A 18 2.09 -6.08 -14.94
CA ASN A 18 3.47 -6.56 -15.06
C ASN A 18 3.89 -7.35 -13.82
N ILE A 19 4.76 -8.34 -14.02
CA ILE A 19 5.28 -9.18 -12.95
C ILE A 19 6.08 -8.30 -11.97
N ILE A 20 5.60 -8.24 -10.73
CA ILE A 20 6.34 -7.68 -9.59
C ILE A 20 7.11 -8.85 -8.95
N PRO A 21 8.43 -8.76 -8.76
CA PRO A 21 9.20 -9.82 -8.13
C PRO A 21 8.89 -9.91 -6.62
N ASP A 22 9.09 -11.08 -6.01
CA ASP A 22 8.79 -11.30 -4.58
C ASP A 22 9.64 -10.41 -3.65
N ASP A 23 10.84 -10.03 -4.09
CA ASP A 23 11.79 -9.16 -3.40
C ASP A 23 11.71 -7.69 -3.86
N TRP A 24 10.57 -7.26 -4.42
CA TRP A 24 10.34 -5.89 -4.89
C TRP A 24 10.71 -4.84 -3.83
N SER A 25 11.10 -3.65 -4.25
CA SER A 25 11.35 -2.55 -3.32
C SER A 25 11.05 -1.20 -3.95
N GLY A 26 10.63 -0.25 -3.11
CA GLY A 26 10.36 1.12 -3.53
C GLY A 26 9.03 1.30 -4.25
N ILE A 27 8.72 2.57 -4.53
CA ILE A 27 7.41 2.99 -5.04
C ILE A 27 7.20 2.52 -6.48
N ASP A 28 8.25 2.56 -7.31
CA ASP A 28 8.15 2.23 -8.74
C ASP A 28 7.61 0.82 -8.98
N ALA A 29 7.97 -0.15 -8.12
CA ALA A 29 7.50 -1.52 -8.21
C ALA A 29 5.98 -1.63 -8.01
N VAL A 30 5.40 -0.81 -7.14
CA VAL A 30 3.98 -0.86 -6.77
C VAL A 30 3.13 0.24 -7.40
N LEU A 31 3.76 1.16 -8.14
CA LEU A 31 3.09 2.27 -8.79
C LEU A 31 1.90 1.83 -9.68
N PRO A 32 1.95 0.72 -10.45
CA PRO A 32 0.79 0.23 -11.19
C PRO A 32 -0.43 -0.09 -10.30
N ILE A 33 -0.20 -0.60 -9.08
CA ILE A 33 -1.27 -0.87 -8.12
C ILE A 33 -1.83 0.45 -7.57
N ILE A 34 -0.97 1.41 -7.23
CA ILE A 34 -1.39 2.74 -6.77
C ILE A 34 -2.24 3.45 -7.83
N GLU A 35 -1.83 3.36 -9.10
CA GLU A 35 -2.59 3.89 -10.23
C GLU A 35 -3.95 3.21 -10.36
N ARG A 36 -4.04 1.90 -10.13
CA ARG A 36 -5.32 1.18 -10.09
C ARG A 36 -6.22 1.64 -8.94
N ILE A 37 -5.67 1.85 -7.74
CA ILE A 37 -6.38 2.42 -6.57
C ILE A 37 -6.94 3.80 -6.92
N LYS A 38 -6.12 4.66 -7.54
CA LYS A 38 -6.54 5.98 -8.02
C LYS A 38 -7.72 5.88 -9.00
N CYS A 39 -7.71 4.92 -9.93
CA CYS A 39 -8.80 4.71 -10.88
C CYS A 39 -10.14 4.32 -10.23
N ASP A 40 -10.13 3.75 -9.01
CA ASP A 40 -11.37 3.52 -8.26
C ASP A 40 -11.96 4.83 -7.66
N GLY A 41 -11.22 5.94 -7.73
CA GLY A 41 -11.59 7.22 -7.12
C GLY A 41 -11.09 7.39 -5.69
N ALA A 42 -10.07 6.61 -5.30
CA ALA A 42 -9.35 6.82 -4.04
C ALA A 42 -8.18 7.80 -4.21
N VAL A 43 -7.77 8.41 -3.11
CA VAL A 43 -6.58 9.26 -2.97
C VAL A 43 -5.55 8.45 -2.17
N PHE A 44 -4.33 8.36 -2.70
CA PHE A 44 -3.21 7.69 -2.05
C PHE A 44 -2.12 8.73 -1.74
N ILE A 45 -1.67 8.79 -0.49
CA ILE A 45 -0.65 9.74 -0.04
C ILE A 45 0.51 8.95 0.57
N ILE A 46 1.72 9.33 0.17
CA ILE A 46 2.98 8.94 0.80
C ILE A 46 3.63 10.22 1.30
N LYS A 47 3.83 10.33 2.62
CA LYS A 47 4.54 11.42 3.28
C LYS A 47 5.91 10.91 3.72
N ILE A 48 6.96 11.66 3.42
CA ILE A 48 8.33 11.41 3.91
C ILE A 48 8.71 12.58 4.82
N ASP A 49 9.03 12.25 6.06
CA ASP A 49 9.26 13.20 7.14
C ASP A 49 10.71 13.10 7.63
N GLY A 50 11.54 14.06 7.24
CA GLY A 50 12.97 14.05 7.59
C GLY A 50 13.26 14.41 9.03
N GLU A 51 12.27 14.88 9.80
CA GLU A 51 12.40 15.16 11.23
C GLU A 51 12.10 13.93 12.10
N ARG A 52 11.47 12.91 11.52
CA ARG A 52 11.16 11.63 12.20
C ARG A 52 12.22 10.58 11.87
N GLY A 53 12.52 9.72 12.84
CA GLY A 53 13.57 8.71 12.71
C GLY A 53 13.30 7.47 13.55
N ASP A 54 14.36 6.75 13.92
CA ASP A 54 14.27 5.46 14.61
C ASP A 54 13.69 5.56 16.03
N ASP A 55 13.77 6.73 16.67
CA ASP A 55 13.23 6.99 18.01
C ASP A 55 11.73 7.37 18.02
N ASP A 56 11.07 7.40 16.86
CA ASP A 56 9.62 7.66 16.67
C ASP A 56 8.99 6.50 15.86
N ASN A 57 7.80 6.67 15.25
CA ASN A 57 7.15 5.66 14.41
C ASN A 57 7.72 5.58 12.97
N GLY A 58 8.90 6.14 12.73
CA GLY A 58 9.58 6.15 11.44
C GLY A 58 9.26 7.34 10.51
N PRO A 59 10.03 7.51 9.42
CA PRO A 59 9.95 8.68 8.55
C PRO A 59 8.81 8.63 7.53
N TYR A 60 8.10 7.50 7.39
CA TYR A 60 7.06 7.33 6.39
C TYR A 60 5.67 7.38 7.02
N SER A 61 4.76 8.17 6.46
CA SER A 61 3.32 8.06 6.70
C SER A 61 2.62 7.76 5.39
N ILE A 62 1.81 6.70 5.34
CA ILE A 62 1.12 6.28 4.12
C ILE A 62 -0.36 6.16 4.45
N LEU A 63 -1.21 6.71 3.59
CA LEU A 63 -2.65 6.64 3.77
C LEU A 63 -3.41 6.58 2.44
N VAL A 64 -4.58 5.94 2.48
CA VAL A 64 -5.54 5.89 1.40
C VAL A 64 -6.95 6.15 1.93
N PHE A 65 -7.68 7.00 1.22
CA PHE A 65 -9.06 7.38 1.53
C PHE A 65 -9.80 7.72 0.23
N GLY A 66 -11.11 7.97 0.31
CA GLY A 66 -11.90 8.44 -0.82
C GLY A 66 -13.12 7.56 -1.09
N LYS A 67 -13.74 7.74 -2.25
CA LYS A 67 -15.08 7.21 -2.56
C LYS A 67 -15.23 5.69 -2.29
N PRO A 68 -14.28 4.81 -2.65
CA PRO A 68 -14.40 3.37 -2.41
C PRO A 68 -14.42 2.98 -0.92
N LEU A 69 -13.91 3.85 -0.05
CA LEU A 69 -13.77 3.62 1.39
C LEU A 69 -14.83 4.37 2.21
N GLY A 70 -15.61 5.26 1.61
CA GLY A 70 -16.57 6.09 2.33
C GLY A 70 -15.89 6.98 3.36
N GLU A 71 -16.23 6.82 4.64
CA GLU A 71 -15.61 7.54 5.76
C GLU A 71 -14.33 6.87 6.28
N LEU A 72 -14.02 5.65 5.84
CA LEU A 72 -12.83 4.93 6.25
C LEU A 72 -11.56 5.58 5.65
N CYS A 73 -10.58 5.80 6.50
CA CYS A 73 -9.21 6.13 6.12
C CYS A 73 -8.29 4.99 6.57
N ILE A 74 -7.58 4.38 5.64
CA ILE A 74 -6.56 3.38 5.94
C ILE A 74 -5.24 4.15 6.02
N SER A 75 -4.53 4.07 7.14
CA SER A 75 -3.27 4.79 7.33
C SER A 75 -2.29 4.04 8.23
N THR A 76 -1.00 4.22 7.99
CA THR A 76 0.07 3.76 8.88
C THR A 76 1.26 4.71 8.86
N ASP A 77 1.99 4.74 9.97
CA ASP A 77 3.39 5.18 10.01
C ASP A 77 4.30 3.96 9.87
N ALA A 78 5.52 4.13 9.32
CA ALA A 78 6.48 3.05 9.16
C ALA A 78 7.94 3.53 9.14
N HIS A 79 8.84 2.69 9.67
CA HIS A 79 10.30 2.84 9.52
C HIS A 79 10.79 2.40 8.13
N ASN A 80 10.07 1.47 7.50
CA ASN A 80 10.38 0.93 6.20
C ASN A 80 9.23 1.25 5.22
N LEU A 81 9.57 1.81 4.05
CA LEU A 81 8.61 2.20 3.03
C LEU A 81 7.83 1.00 2.48
N ASP A 82 8.52 -0.12 2.23
CA ASP A 82 7.91 -1.32 1.65
C ASP A 82 6.89 -1.93 2.63
N ASP A 83 7.19 -1.96 3.92
CA ASP A 83 6.26 -2.47 4.95
C ASP A 83 5.00 -1.61 5.03
N GLY A 84 5.16 -0.28 5.03
CA GLY A 84 4.04 0.64 5.04
C GLY A 84 3.17 0.54 3.78
N LEU A 85 3.80 0.43 2.60
CA LEU A 85 3.11 0.21 1.32
C LEU A 85 2.35 -1.13 1.34
N THR A 86 3.00 -2.19 1.81
CA THR A 86 2.42 -3.53 1.93
C THR A 86 1.16 -3.51 2.79
N TYR A 87 1.22 -2.85 3.95
CA TYR A 87 0.07 -2.71 4.83
C TYR A 87 -1.10 -1.95 4.18
N VAL A 88 -0.84 -0.77 3.62
CA VAL A 88 -1.91 0.09 3.07
C VAL A 88 -2.54 -0.53 1.83
N ILE A 89 -1.71 -1.01 0.89
CA ILE A 89 -2.19 -1.67 -0.33
C ILE A 89 -2.93 -2.97 0.02
N GLY A 90 -2.39 -3.79 0.93
CA GLY A 90 -3.01 -5.03 1.35
C GLY A 90 -4.36 -4.81 2.04
N THR A 91 -4.46 -3.80 2.90
CA THR A 91 -5.71 -3.43 3.57
C THR A 91 -6.74 -2.93 2.56
N TYR A 92 -6.34 -2.10 1.61
CA TYR A 92 -7.21 -1.63 0.54
C TYR A 92 -7.71 -2.78 -0.33
N ALA A 93 -6.80 -3.68 -0.75
CA ALA A 93 -7.14 -4.82 -1.60
C ALA A 93 -8.15 -5.77 -0.94
N ASN A 94 -7.98 -6.02 0.36
CA ASN A 94 -8.94 -6.80 1.13
C ASN A 94 -10.30 -6.09 1.21
N HIS A 95 -10.30 -4.82 1.61
CA HIS A 95 -11.55 -4.08 1.85
C HIS A 95 -12.34 -3.78 0.58
N VAL A 96 -11.67 -3.35 -0.49
CA VAL A 96 -12.32 -2.82 -1.70
C VAL A 96 -12.40 -3.86 -2.80
N TRP A 97 -11.40 -4.74 -2.94
CA TRP A 97 -11.36 -5.74 -4.01
C TRP A 97 -11.68 -7.16 -3.53
N GLY A 98 -11.82 -7.38 -2.21
CA GLY A 98 -12.05 -8.72 -1.66
C GLY A 98 -10.87 -9.68 -1.83
N ILE A 99 -9.68 -9.16 -2.14
CA ILE A 99 -8.46 -9.96 -2.30
C ILE A 99 -7.82 -10.09 -0.92
N SER A 100 -7.76 -11.29 -0.39
CA SER A 100 -7.17 -11.57 0.93
C SER A 100 -5.88 -12.37 0.80
N GLN A 101 -4.96 -12.12 1.72
CA GLN A 101 -3.76 -12.94 1.87
C GLN A 101 -4.17 -14.29 2.46
N SER A 102 -3.85 -15.37 1.75
CA SER A 102 -4.09 -16.76 2.17
C SER A 102 -3.08 -17.25 3.20
#